data_AF-A0A925RW39-F1
#
_entry.id   AF-A0A925RW39-F1
#
_cell.length_a   1.000
_cell.length_b   1.000
_cell.length_c   1.000
_cell.angle_alpha   90.00
_cell.angle_beta   90.00
_cell.angle_gamma   90.00
#
_symmetry.space_group_name_H-M   'P 1'
#
loop_
_entity.id
_entity.type
_entity.pdbx_description
1 polymer ?
#
loop_
_entity_poly.entity_id
_entity_poly.type
_entity_poly.pdbx_seq_one_letter_code
_entity_poly.pdbx_strand_id
1 'polypeptide(L)' 'MSFPLPPPMRRAFELAEAAGAAGEVPVGAVVTRDGAILAESANTMRAAA' A
#
# COMPACT_ATOMS: atom_id res chain seq x y z
N MET A 1 7.33 11.35 -19.05
CA MET A 1 6.38 10.31 -19.50
C MET A 1 5.52 9.93 -18.31
N SER A 2 4.19 10.05 -18.39
CA SER A 2 3.29 9.59 -17.33
C SER A 2 2.96 8.12 -17.61
N PHE A 3 3.31 7.23 -16.68
CA PHE A 3 2.83 5.85 -16.72
C PHE A 3 1.54 5.81 -15.89
N PRO A 4 0.37 5.51 -16.49
CA PRO A 4 -0.87 5.42 -15.74
C PRO A 4 -0.77 4.24 -14.78
N LEU A 5 -0.71 4.54 -13.48
CA LEU A 5 -0.74 3.51 -12.46
C LEU A 5 -2.13 2.86 -12.45
N PRO A 6 -2.21 1.51 -12.48
CA PRO A 6 -3.48 0.84 -12.34
C PRO A 6 -4.07 1.16 -10.94
N PRO A 7 -5.42 1.21 -10.78
CA PRO A 7 -6.06 1.60 -9.52
C PRO A 7 -5.54 0.87 -8.27
N PRO A 8 -5.25 -0.46 -8.30
CA PRO A 8 -4.69 -1.14 -7.14
C PRO A 8 -3.31 -0.62 -6.74
N MET A 9 -2.47 -0.20 -7.70
CA MET A 9 -1.17 0.37 -7.35
C MET A 9 -1.29 1.76 -6.75
N ARG A 10 -2.23 2.58 -7.22
CA ARG A 10 -2.52 3.86 -6.56
C ARG A 10 -2.86 3.62 -5.09
N ARG A 11 -3.72 2.63 -4.82
CA ARG A 11 -4.10 2.26 -3.47
C ARG A 11 -2.94 1.75 -2.63
N ALA A 12 -2.05 0.93 -3.19
CA ALA A 12 -0.84 0.49 -2.50
C ALA A 12 0.10 1.67 -2.15
N PHE A 13 0.19 2.70 -2.98
CA PHE A 13 0.98 3.89 -2.65
C PHE A 13 0.35 4.75 -1.54
N GLU A 14 -0.98 4.88 -1.48
CA GLU A 14 -1.66 5.55 -0.36
C GLU A 14 -1.34 4.85 0.98
N LEU A 15 -1.31 3.52 0.99
CA LEU A 15 -0.94 2.72 2.16
C LEU A 15 0.55 2.90 2.53
N ALA A 16 1.43 2.96 1.52
CA ALA A 16 2.86 3.21 1.72
C ALA A 16 3.11 4.60 2.31
N GLU A 17 2.37 5.62 1.85
CA GLU A 17 2.43 6.98 2.38
C GLU A 17 2.00 7.01 3.85
N ALA A 18 0.92 6.31 4.20
CA ALA A 18 0.46 6.19 5.58
C ALA A 18 1.51 5.51 6.50
N ALA A 19 2.16 4.43 6.03
CA ALA A 19 3.26 3.80 6.77
C ALA A 19 4.45 4.76 6.96
N GLY A 20 4.85 5.47 5.89
CA GLY A 20 5.92 6.47 5.98
C GLY A 20 5.60 7.59 6.98
N ALA A 21 4.35 8.06 7.00
CA ALA A 21 3.88 9.07 7.96
C ALA A 21 3.90 8.56 9.41
N ALA A 22 3.74 7.25 9.61
CA ALA A 22 3.87 6.60 10.92
C ALA A 22 5.34 6.34 11.34
N GLY A 23 6.32 6.71 10.51
CA GLY A 23 7.75 6.46 10.77
C GLY A 23 8.20 5.04 10.40
N GLU A 24 7.34 4.27 9.75
CA GLU A 24 7.66 2.94 9.24
C GLU A 24 8.31 3.02 7.85
N VAL A 25 8.93 1.91 7.41
CA VAL A 25 9.38 1.81 6.01
C VAL A 25 8.14 1.92 5.09
N PRO A 26 8.12 2.83 4.09
CA PRO A 26 6.93 3.14 3.30
C PRO A 26 6.64 2.04 2.27
N VAL A 27 6.01 0.96 2.74
CA VAL A 27 5.56 -0.16 1.90
C VAL A 27 4.07 -0.35 2.12
N GLY A 28 3.32 -0.38 1.01
CA GLY A 28 1.92 -0.77 0.98
C GLY A 28 1.74 -1.93 0.01
N ALA A 29 0.81 -2.82 0.32
CA ALA A 29 0.51 -4.00 -0.49
C ALA A 29 -1.00 -4.23 -0.56
N VAL A 30 -1.44 -4.67 -1.74
CA VAL A 30 -2.83 -5.06 -2.01
C VAL A 30 -2.86 -6.43 -2.67
N VAL A 31 -3.85 -7.25 -2.32
CA VAL A 31 -4.14 -8.52 -3.01
C VAL A 31 -5.36 -8.31 -3.89
N THR A 32 -5.26 -8.63 -5.17
CA THR A 32 -6.36 -8.49 -6.12
C THR A 32 -6.80 -9.83 -6.70
N ARG A 33 -8.08 -9.92 -7.06
CA ARG A 33 -8.65 -11.03 -7.83
C ARG A 33 -9.79 -10.49 -8.67
N ASP A 34 -9.81 -10.83 -9.96
CA ASP A 34 -10.89 -10.46 -10.88
C ASP A 34 -11.22 -8.95 -10.89
N GLY A 35 -10.19 -8.10 -10.77
CA GLY A 35 -10.33 -6.64 -10.76
C GLY A 35 -10.74 -6.03 -9.40
N ALA A 36 -11.04 -6.85 -8.39
CA ALA A 36 -11.36 -6.40 -7.04
C ALA A 36 -10.13 -6.48 -6.12
N ILE A 37 -10.02 -5.56 -5.16
CA ILE A 37 -9.07 -5.64 -4.05
C ILE A 37 -9.71 -6.49 -2.96
N LEU A 38 -9.04 -7.57 -2.57
CA LEU A 38 -9.49 -8.51 -1.53
C LEU A 38 -8.85 -8.22 -0.16
N ALA A 39 -7.63 -7.68 -0.16
CA ALA A 39 -6.90 -7.37 1.05
C ALA A 39 -5.97 -6.17 0.86
N GLU A 40 -5.72 -5.46 1.94
CA GLU A 40 -4.87 -4.29 2.01
C GLU A 40 -3.97 -4.39 3.24
N SER A 41 -2.72 -3.97 3.11
CA SER A 41 -1.80 -3.89 4.23
C SER A 41 -0.78 -2.78 4.01
N ALA A 42 -0.30 -2.23 5.11
CA ALA A 42 0.84 -1.32 5.14
C ALA A 42 1.89 -1.90 6.09
N ASN A 43 3.16 -1.57 5.87
CA ASN A 43 4.22 -2.01 6.76
C ASN A 43 3.96 -1.51 8.19
N THR A 44 4.06 -2.43 9.15
CA THR A 44 3.97 -2.15 10.58
C THR A 44 4.86 -3.16 11.30
N MET A 45 5.90 -2.68 11.97
CA MET A 45 6.80 -3.54 12.72
C MET A 45 6.11 -4.02 14.00
N ARG A 46 6.26 -5.30 14.34
CA ARG A 46 5.65 -5.88 15.55
C ARG A 46 6.07 -5.18 16.85
N ALA A 47 7.20 -4.49 16.85
CA ALA A 47 7.73 -3.75 17.99
C ALA A 47 7.27 -2.28 18.06
N ALA A 48 6.54 -1.78 17.06
CA ALA A 48 6.01 -0.43 17.01
C ALA A 48 4.58 -0.31 17.59
N ALA A 49 3.99 -1.43 18.03
CA ALA A 49 2.67 -1.50 18.68
C ALA A 49 2.79 -1.43 20.20
#